data_AF-A0A7C3CE85-F1
#
_entry.id   AF-A0A7C3CE85-F1
#
_cell.length_a   1.000
_cell.length_b   1.000
_cell.length_c   1.000
_cell.angle_alpha   90.00
_cell.angle_beta   90.00
_cell.angle_gamma   90.00
#
_symmetry.space_group_name_H-M   'P 1'
#
loop_
_entity.id
_entity.type
_entity.pdbx_description
1 polymer ?
#
loop_
_entity_poly.entity_id
_entity_poly.type
_entity_poly.pdbx_seq_one_letter_code
_entity_poly.pdbx_strand_id
1 'polypeptide(L)'
;MSKTQLLVLFMAVLLFSVLYFGFDTKPETQKEIENTRTLNKESTSINSLLMTAKKELKPENAREVLLAEAQFDEAKTDSTKTEAYKALSSAWYQINRFAIAGFYAEKVANAENTDEAWSIAGA
;
A
#
# COMPACT_ATOMS: atom_id res chain seq x y z
N MET A 1 -2.69 -7.53 53.54
CA MET A 1 -1.35 -7.93 53.05
C MET A 1 -0.29 -7.16 53.82
N SER A 2 0.82 -7.81 54.19
CA SER A 2 1.91 -7.09 54.86
C SER A 2 2.55 -6.11 53.86
N LYS A 3 3.04 -4.96 54.36
CA LYS A 3 3.66 -3.92 53.52
C LYS A 3 4.85 -4.46 52.70
N THR A 4 5.51 -5.51 53.20
CA THR A 4 6.61 -6.21 52.54
C THR A 4 6.16 -7.03 51.33
N GLN A 5 5.01 -7.69 51.38
CA GLN A 5 4.46 -8.45 50.25
C GLN A 5 4.10 -7.53 49.09
N LEU A 6 3.53 -6.36 49.38
CA LEU A 6 3.15 -5.38 48.35
C LEU A 6 4.38 -4.78 47.65
N LEU A 7 5.46 -4.55 48.40
CA LEU A 7 6.72 -4.03 47.85
C LEU A 7 7.40 -5.05 46.91
N VAL A 8 7.40 -6.33 47.28
CA VAL A 8 7.97 -7.39 46.42
C VAL A 8 7.17 -7.55 45.13
N LEU A 9 5.84 -7.50 45.22
CA LEU A 9 4.96 -7.61 44.06
C LEU A 9 5.14 -6.43 43.11
N PHE A 10 5.25 -5.20 43.66
CA PHE A 10 5.56 -4.02 42.88
C PHE A 10 6.91 -4.14 42.14
N MET A 11 7.94 -4.62 42.83
CA MET A 11 9.27 -4.76 42.23
C MET A 11 9.31 -5.81 41.12
N ALA A 12 8.56 -6.91 41.27
CA ALA A 12 8.43 -7.92 40.23
C ALA A 12 7.71 -7.36 38.98
N VAL A 13 6.59 -6.66 39.17
CA VAL A 13 5.84 -6.02 38.07
C VAL A 13 6.69 -4.96 37.36
N LEU A 14 7.46 -4.18 38.11
CA LEU A 14 8.35 -3.17 37.58
C LEU A 14 9.48 -3.80 36.76
N LEU A 15 10.09 -4.88 37.26
CA LEU A 15 11.11 -5.64 36.54
C LEU A 15 10.58 -6.18 35.21
N PHE A 16 9.40 -6.82 35.21
CA PHE A 16 8.78 -7.34 33.99
C PHE A 16 8.40 -6.23 33.00
N SER A 17 7.90 -5.10 33.50
CA SER A 17 7.59 -3.94 32.66
C SER A 17 8.85 -3.40 31.96
N VAL A 18 9.96 -3.26 32.69
CA VAL A 18 11.23 -2.80 32.12
C VAL A 18 11.79 -3.80 31.11
N LEU A 19 11.71 -5.10 31.39
CA LEU A 19 12.17 -6.12 30.45
C LEU A 19 11.31 -6.19 29.19
N TYR A 20 9.99 -6.00 29.33
CA TYR A 20 9.05 -6.06 28.21
C TYR A 20 9.09 -4.81 27.31
N PHE A 21 9.18 -3.62 27.91
CA PHE A 21 9.13 -2.35 27.18
C PHE A 21 10.50 -1.71 26.95
N GLY A 22 11.53 -2.07 27.73
CA GLY A 22 12.84 -1.44 27.69
C GLY A 22 13.85 -2.09 26.74
N PHE A 23 13.61 -3.33 26.31
CA PHE A 23 14.46 -4.03 25.35
C PHE A 23 13.75 -4.13 24.00
N ASP A 24 14.31 -3.50 22.96
CA ASP A 24 13.85 -3.70 21.58
C ASP A 24 14.22 -5.13 21.16
N THR A 25 13.25 -6.04 21.22
CA THR A 25 13.43 -7.47 20.94
C THR A 25 13.54 -7.79 19.45
N LYS A 26 13.51 -6.77 18.58
CA LYS A 26 13.58 -6.92 17.13
C LYS A 26 14.85 -6.25 16.56
N PRO A 27 15.74 -6.99 15.89
CA PRO A 27 16.91 -6.39 15.26
C PRO A 27 16.47 -5.43 14.15
N GLU A 28 17.00 -4.20 14.15
CA GLU A 28 16.67 -3.15 13.16
C GLU A 28 16.85 -3.63 11.71
N THR A 29 17.84 -4.50 11.46
CA THR A 29 18.11 -5.09 10.15
C THR A 29 16.98 -5.96 9.60
N GLN A 30 16.16 -6.58 10.45
CA GLN A 30 14.99 -7.33 9.99
C GLN A 30 13.80 -6.42 9.69
N LYS A 31 13.63 -5.32 10.44
CA LYS A 31 12.57 -4.32 10.19
C LYS A 31 12.73 -3.68 8.80
N GLU A 32 13.96 -3.35 8.39
CA GLU A 32 14.21 -2.79 7.05
C GLU A 32 14.04 -3.82 5.92
N ILE A 33 14.48 -5.06 6.11
CA ILE A 33 14.34 -6.12 5.11
C ILE A 33 12.87 -6.51 4.94
N GLU A 34 12.08 -6.57 6.01
CA GLU A 34 10.64 -6.84 5.92
C GLU A 34 9.89 -5.70 5.22
N ASN A 35 10.17 -4.43 5.55
CA ASN A 35 9.59 -3.29 4.83
C ASN A 35 9.95 -3.32 3.33
N THR A 36 11.23 -3.55 3.01
CA THR A 36 11.68 -3.64 1.61
C THR A 36 11.06 -4.83 0.88
N ARG A 37 10.91 -5.98 1.56
CA ARG A 37 10.25 -7.18 0.99
C ARG A 37 8.76 -6.96 0.76
N THR A 38 8.08 -6.22 1.62
CA THR A 38 6.65 -5.93 1.48
C THR A 38 6.42 -5.04 0.27
N LEU A 39 7.17 -3.94 0.16
CA LEU A 39 7.11 -3.00 -0.96
C LEU A 39 7.53 -3.63 -2.31
N ASN A 40 8.57 -4.48 -2.32
CA ASN A 40 9.08 -5.07 -3.55
C ASN A 40 8.24 -6.27 -4.04
N LYS A 41 7.68 -7.06 -3.10
CA LYS A 41 6.77 -8.17 -3.45
C LYS A 41 5.47 -7.65 -4.10
N GLU A 42 5.02 -6.47 -3.70
CA GLU A 42 3.88 -5.76 -4.30
C GLU A 42 4.21 -5.20 -5.70
N SER A 43 5.41 -4.64 -5.89
CA SER A 43 5.85 -4.13 -7.20
C SER A 43 6.09 -5.25 -8.24
N THR A 44 6.63 -6.40 -7.83
CA THR A 44 6.80 -7.53 -8.75
C THR A 44 5.46 -8.18 -9.11
N SER A 45 4.53 -8.26 -8.15
CA SER A 45 3.20 -8.80 -8.41
C SER A 45 2.42 -7.91 -9.37
N ILE A 46 2.45 -6.58 -9.23
CA ILE A 46 1.67 -5.69 -10.10
C ILE A 46 2.12 -5.74 -11.56
N ASN A 47 3.44 -5.79 -11.82
CA ASN A 47 3.96 -5.91 -13.17
C ASN A 47 3.56 -7.24 -13.82
N SER A 48 3.54 -8.33 -13.05
CA SER A 48 3.06 -9.64 -13.54
C SER A 48 1.56 -9.64 -13.82
N LEU A 49 0.77 -8.95 -13.00
CA LEU A 49 -0.67 -8.77 -13.17
C LEU A 49 -0.98 -7.93 -14.41
N LEU A 50 -0.26 -6.83 -14.62
CA LEU A 50 -0.37 -5.99 -15.82
C LEU A 50 -0.01 -6.77 -17.08
N MET A 51 1.08 -7.53 -17.08
CA MET A 51 1.49 -8.34 -18.23
C MET A 51 0.43 -9.39 -18.58
N THR A 52 -0.17 -10.03 -17.58
CA THR A 52 -1.25 -11.02 -17.77
C THR A 52 -2.52 -10.35 -18.26
N ALA A 53 -2.91 -9.24 -17.63
CA ALA A 53 -4.11 -8.50 -17.97
C ALA A 53 -4.05 -7.92 -19.40
N LYS A 54 -2.87 -7.44 -19.85
CA LYS A 54 -2.66 -7.00 -21.23
C LYS A 54 -2.74 -8.14 -22.25
N LYS A 55 -2.31 -9.36 -21.90
CA LYS A 55 -2.43 -10.55 -22.77
C LYS A 55 -3.86 -11.04 -22.90
N GLU A 56 -4.64 -10.93 -21.83
CA GLU A 56 -6.06 -11.33 -21.79
C GLU A 56 -7.01 -10.20 -22.21
N LEU A 57 -6.47 -9.04 -22.60
CA LEU A 57 -7.26 -7.85 -22.91
C LEU A 57 -8.00 -8.07 -24.24
N LYS A 58 -9.32 -8.14 -24.17
CA LYS A 58 -10.16 -8.20 -25.37
C LYS A 58 -10.12 -6.85 -26.10
N PRO A 59 -10.20 -6.83 -27.44
CA PRO A 59 -10.12 -5.59 -28.23
C PRO A 59 -11.16 -4.52 -27.82
N GLU A 60 -12.35 -4.97 -27.43
CA GLU A 60 -13.44 -4.13 -26.91
C GLU A 60 -13.08 -3.38 -25.63
N ASN A 61 -12.36 -4.03 -24.71
CA ASN A 61 -11.93 -3.48 -23.42
C ASN A 61 -10.56 -2.78 -23.50
N ALA A 62 -9.79 -3.07 -24.55
CA ALA A 62 -8.47 -2.50 -24.76
C ALA A 62 -8.53 -1.00 -25.08
N ARG A 63 -9.61 -0.53 -25.70
CA ARG A 63 -9.72 0.87 -26.15
C ARG A 63 -9.65 1.86 -24.99
N GLU A 64 -10.41 1.62 -23.93
CA GLU A 64 -10.47 2.54 -22.78
C GLU A 64 -9.16 2.53 -21.98
N VAL A 65 -8.57 1.35 -21.79
CA VAL A 65 -7.25 1.20 -21.16
C VAL A 65 -6.16 1.91 -21.98
N LEU A 66 -6.15 1.73 -23.30
CA LEU A 66 -5.16 2.37 -24.19
C LEU A 66 -5.31 3.89 -24.24
N LEU A 67 -6.54 4.41 -24.20
CA LEU A 67 -6.78 5.84 -24.11
C LEU A 67 -6.26 6.42 -22.78
N ALA A 68 -6.50 5.71 -21.67
CA ALA A 68 -5.97 6.11 -20.37
C ALA A 68 -4.44 6.02 -20.30
N GLU A 69 -3.82 5.01 -20.94
CA GLU A 69 -2.36 4.90 -21.06
C GLU A 69 -1.77 6.05 -21.90
N ALA A 70 -2.41 6.43 -23.02
CA ALA A 70 -1.97 7.56 -23.83
C ALA A 70 -2.06 8.89 -23.06
N GLN A 71 -3.12 9.10 -22.28
CA GLN A 71 -3.26 10.27 -21.40
C GLN A 71 -2.16 10.31 -20.32
N PHE A 72 -1.77 9.15 -19.81
CA PHE A 72 -0.67 9.05 -18.87
C PHE A 72 0.69 9.41 -19.50
N ASP A 73 0.96 8.94 -20.71
CA ASP A 73 2.20 9.24 -21.43
C ASP A 73 2.30 10.73 -21.82
N GLU A 74 1.17 11.39 -22.07
CA GLU A 74 1.12 12.83 -22.36
C GLU A 74 1.17 13.72 -21.11
N ALA A 75 0.97 13.17 -19.91
CA ALA A 75 0.90 13.92 -18.67
C ALA A 75 2.29 14.45 -18.23
N LYS A 76 2.49 15.77 -18.34
CA LYS A 76 3.76 16.45 -18.02
C LYS A 76 3.81 17.08 -16.65
N THR A 77 2.67 17.32 -16.02
CA THR A 77 2.56 17.99 -14.72
C THR A 77 2.00 17.03 -13.68
N ASP A 78 2.31 17.24 -12.40
CA ASP A 78 1.83 16.34 -11.35
C ASP A 78 0.29 16.29 -11.28
N SER A 79 -0.38 17.42 -11.52
CA SER A 79 -1.85 17.49 -11.63
C SER A 79 -2.39 16.62 -12.78
N THR A 80 -1.77 16.66 -13.97
CA THR A 80 -2.23 15.87 -15.12
C THR A 80 -1.91 14.39 -14.97
N LYS A 81 -0.83 14.05 -14.25
CA LYS A 81 -0.50 12.67 -13.89
C LYS A 81 -1.52 12.07 -12.94
N THR A 82 -1.96 12.84 -11.95
CA THR A 82 -3.00 12.40 -11.00
C THR A 82 -4.32 12.12 -11.72
N GLU A 83 -4.73 12.98 -12.65
CA GLU A 83 -5.92 12.75 -13.48
C GLU A 83 -5.76 11.50 -14.37
N ALA A 84 -4.59 11.31 -14.97
CA ALA A 84 -4.31 10.11 -15.76
C ALA A 84 -4.31 8.82 -14.91
N TYR A 85 -3.80 8.85 -13.68
CA TYR A 85 -3.89 7.72 -12.75
C TYR A 85 -5.34 7.40 -12.36
N LYS A 86 -6.20 8.42 -12.18
CA LYS A 86 -7.65 8.22 -11.96
C LYS A 86 -8.30 7.52 -13.16
N ALA A 87 -7.99 7.98 -14.38
CA ALA A 87 -8.50 7.38 -15.60
C ALA A 87 -8.07 5.91 -15.75
N LEU A 88 -6.79 5.61 -15.49
CA LEU A 88 -6.26 4.23 -15.48
C LEU A 88 -6.95 3.38 -14.43
N SER A 89 -7.06 3.87 -13.19
CA SER A 89 -7.74 3.14 -12.10
C SER A 89 -9.18 2.77 -12.49
N SER A 90 -9.94 3.74 -13.01
CA SER A 90 -11.32 3.52 -13.46
C SER A 90 -11.42 2.50 -14.61
N ALA A 91 -10.57 2.63 -15.64
CA ALA A 91 -10.56 1.72 -16.79
C ALA A 91 -10.26 0.28 -16.37
N TRP A 92 -9.28 0.06 -15.48
CA TRP A 92 -8.96 -1.27 -14.96
C TRP A 92 -10.07 -1.83 -14.05
N TYR A 93 -10.77 -0.96 -13.31
CA TYR A 93 -11.88 -1.37 -12.45
C TYR A 93 -13.06 -1.89 -13.28
N GLN A 94 -13.43 -1.19 -14.36
CA GLN A 94 -14.56 -1.55 -15.23
C GLN A 94 -14.40 -2.94 -15.86
N ILE A 95 -13.16 -3.39 -16.08
CA ILE A 95 -12.86 -4.70 -16.65
C ILE A 95 -12.55 -5.77 -15.59
N ASN A 96 -13.00 -5.54 -14.34
CA ASN A 96 -12.84 -6.42 -13.18
C ASN A 96 -11.38 -6.73 -12.81
N ARG A 97 -10.44 -5.80 -13.09
CA ARG A 97 -9.03 -5.90 -12.69
C ARG A 97 -8.75 -5.04 -11.46
N PHE A 98 -9.45 -5.33 -10.38
CA PHE A 98 -9.45 -4.54 -9.14
C PHE A 98 -8.06 -4.37 -8.53
N ALA A 99 -7.20 -5.38 -8.55
CA ALA A 99 -5.84 -5.27 -8.03
C ALA A 99 -5.00 -4.23 -8.81
N ILE A 100 -5.20 -4.13 -10.12
CA ILE A 100 -4.52 -3.14 -10.98
C ILE A 100 -5.14 -1.76 -10.75
N ALA A 101 -6.47 -1.70 -10.64
CA ALA A 101 -7.19 -0.46 -10.32
C ALA A 101 -6.76 0.13 -8.97
N GLY A 102 -6.62 -0.71 -7.94
CA GLY A 102 -6.20 -0.34 -6.59
C GLY A 102 -4.78 0.22 -6.56
N PHE A 103 -3.84 -0.39 -7.30
CA PHE A 103 -2.48 0.14 -7.44
C PHE A 103 -2.47 1.58 -7.99
N TYR A 104 -3.24 1.86 -9.04
CA TYR A 104 -3.35 3.22 -9.58
C TYR A 104 -4.12 4.15 -8.65
N ALA A 105 -5.14 3.66 -7.93
CA ALA A 105 -5.86 4.44 -6.91
C ALA A 105 -4.93 4.84 -5.75
N GLU A 106 -4.01 3.97 -5.33
CA GLU A 106 -3.00 4.28 -4.32
C GLU A 106 -2.03 5.36 -4.82
N LYS A 107 -1.66 5.35 -6.10
CA LYS A 107 -0.85 6.44 -6.69
C LYS A 107 -1.59 7.77 -6.69
N VAL A 108 -2.89 7.76 -6.93
CA VAL A 108 -3.75 8.95 -6.79
C VAL A 108 -3.80 9.41 -5.34
N ALA A 109 -4.03 8.50 -4.39
CA ALA A 109 -4.10 8.82 -2.96
C ALA A 109 -2.80 9.41 -2.42
N ASN A 110 -1.66 8.87 -2.86
CA ASN A 110 -0.34 9.43 -2.52
C ASN A 110 -0.11 10.81 -3.13
N ALA A 111 -0.67 11.10 -4.31
CA ALA A 111 -0.51 12.39 -4.99
C ALA A 111 -1.47 13.46 -4.47
N GLU A 112 -2.71 13.11 -4.16
CA GLU A 112 -3.73 14.05 -3.66
C GLU A 112 -3.65 14.23 -2.14
N ASN A 113 -3.20 13.20 -1.43
CA ASN A 113 -3.05 13.17 0.03
C ASN A 113 -4.34 13.61 0.76
N THR A 114 -5.50 13.19 0.23
CA THR A 114 -6.83 13.45 0.78
C THR A 114 -7.44 12.17 1.36
N ASP A 115 -8.28 12.33 2.39
CA ASP A 115 -9.00 11.23 3.03
C ASP A 115 -9.94 10.51 2.04
N GLU A 116 -10.55 11.25 1.10
CA GLU A 116 -11.41 10.63 0.08
C GLU A 116 -10.61 9.72 -0.87
N ALA A 117 -9.39 10.11 -1.25
CA ALA A 117 -8.57 9.30 -2.14
C ALA A 117 -8.08 8.01 -1.47
N TRP A 118 -7.76 8.06 -0.17
CA TRP A 118 -7.44 6.86 0.61
C TRP A 118 -8.64 5.94 0.82
N SER A 119 -9.85 6.49 0.98
CA SER A 119 -11.08 5.71 1.07
C SER A 119 -11.33 4.88 -0.20
N ILE A 120 -11.02 5.44 -1.37
CA ILE A 120 -11.16 4.74 -2.67
C ILE A 120 -10.03 3.72 -2.87
N ALA A 121 -8.81 4.01 -2.42
CA ALA A 121 -7.69 3.07 -2.53
C ALA A 121 -7.83 1.85 -1.59
N GLY A 122 -8.51 2.01 -0.46
CA GLY A 122 -8.71 0.96 0.54
C GLY A 122 -9.98 0.11 0.39
N ALA A 123 -10.82 0.39 -0.61
CA ALA A 123 -12.10 -0.29 -0.86
C ALA A 123 -11.98 -1.43 -1.89
#